data_AF-A0A7C2FYV4-F1
#
_entry.id   AF-A0A7C2FYV4-F1
#
_cell.length_a   1.000
_cell.length_b   1.000
_cell.length_c   1.000
_cell.angle_alpha   90.00
_cell.angle_beta   90.00
_cell.angle_gamma   90.00
#
_symmetry.space_group_name_H-M   'P 1'
#
loop_
_entity.id
_entity.type
_entity.pdbx_description
1 polymer ?
#
loop_
_entity_poly.entity_id
_entity_poly.type
_entity_poly.pdbx_seq_one_letter_code
_entity_poly.pdbx_strand_id
1 'polypeptide(L)'
;MYSKVPAIMLLLLITSLLGMLNIALGKDLDAVIAEYVERVQQLEAKHVDTHSVVEKINEAVMAYEQGDYARASSILGEADSLLMELEKSSQQAYIFYTISKALSVAVLALTPLLVYIILPRAYVYLWFKTRRKWIVREY
;
A
#
# COMPACT_ATOMS: atom_id res chain seq x y z
N MET A 1 -10.91 -46.65 -49.40
CA MET A 1 -10.42 -45.28 -49.13
C MET A 1 -11.35 -44.64 -48.12
N TYR A 2 -11.06 -44.81 -46.82
CA TYR A 2 -11.84 -44.13 -45.78
C TYR A 2 -11.45 -42.65 -45.77
N SER A 3 -12.43 -41.81 -46.07
CA SER A 3 -12.32 -40.36 -46.08
C SER A 3 -11.73 -39.88 -44.75
N LYS A 4 -10.60 -39.15 -44.80
CA LYS A 4 -9.97 -38.51 -43.62
C LYS A 4 -10.71 -37.23 -43.18
N VAL A 5 -11.71 -36.82 -43.94
CA VAL A 5 -12.50 -35.59 -43.73
C VAL A 5 -13.22 -35.53 -42.38
N PRO A 6 -13.90 -36.58 -41.86
CA PRO A 6 -14.57 -36.51 -40.56
C PRO A 6 -13.59 -36.40 -39.39
N ALA A 7 -12.40 -37.00 -39.50
CA ALA A 7 -11.37 -36.90 -38.46
C ALA A 7 -10.79 -35.47 -38.37
N ILE A 8 -10.60 -34.82 -39.51
CA ILE A 8 -10.12 -33.42 -39.56
C ILE A 8 -11.18 -32.45 -39.01
N MET A 9 -12.47 -32.69 -39.31
CA MET A 9 -13.56 -31.88 -38.74
C MET A 9 -13.64 -32.03 -37.21
N LEU A 10 -13.53 -33.25 -36.68
CA LEU A 10 -13.53 -33.48 -35.23
C LEU A 10 -12.35 -32.80 -34.54
N LEU A 11 -11.16 -32.84 -35.13
CA LEU A 11 -9.98 -32.18 -34.58
C LEU A 11 -10.13 -30.66 -34.53
N LEU A 12 -10.69 -30.06 -35.59
CA LEU A 12 -11.01 -28.62 -35.64
C LEU A 12 -12.08 -28.21 -34.61
N LEU A 13 -13.07 -29.08 -34.39
CA LEU A 13 -14.13 -28.83 -33.40
C LEU A 13 -13.55 -28.85 -31.99
N ILE A 14 -12.71 -29.83 -31.67
CA ILE A 14 -12.02 -29.96 -30.40
C ILE A 14 -11.10 -28.76 -30.15
N THR A 15 -10.28 -28.34 -31.13
CA THR A 15 -9.42 -27.17 -30.96
C THR A 15 -10.20 -25.87 -30.81
N SER A 16 -11.34 -25.73 -31.49
CA SER A 16 -12.22 -24.56 -31.31
C SER A 16 -12.85 -24.53 -29.91
N LEU A 17 -13.25 -25.68 -29.37
CA LEU A 17 -13.79 -25.82 -28.01
C LEU A 17 -12.73 -25.52 -26.95
N LEU A 18 -11.48 -25.99 -27.14
CA LEU A 18 -10.37 -25.63 -26.27
C LEU A 18 -10.06 -24.12 -26.32
N GLY A 19 -10.16 -23.50 -27.51
CA GLY A 19 -9.99 -22.05 -27.66
C GLY A 19 -11.04 -21.25 -26.90
N MET A 20 -12.32 -21.66 -26.97
CA MET A 20 -13.41 -20.98 -26.24
C MET A 20 -13.29 -21.15 -24.72
N LEU A 21 -12.81 -22.29 -24.24
CA LEU A 21 -12.60 -22.54 -22.81
C LEU A 21 -11.54 -21.60 -22.21
N ASN A 22 -10.44 -21.37 -22.93
CA ASN A 22 -9.37 -20.46 -22.49
C ASN A 22 -9.83 -18.99 -22.43
N ILE A 23 -10.69 -18.56 -23.37
CA ILE A 23 -11.20 -17.18 -23.38
C ILE A 23 -12.16 -16.92 -22.21
N ALA A 24 -12.98 -17.91 -21.85
CA ALA A 24 -13.88 -17.80 -20.71
C ALA A 24 -13.13 -17.75 -19.37
N LEU A 25 -12.05 -18.52 -19.23
CA LEU A 25 -11.21 -18.53 -18.03
C LEU A 25 -10.39 -17.23 -17.86
N GLY A 26 -9.95 -16.62 -18.98
CA GLY A 26 -9.21 -15.34 -18.97
C GLY A 26 -10.06 -14.16 -18.51
N LYS A 27 -11.34 -14.15 -18.91
CA LYS A 27 -12.28 -13.08 -18.54
C LYS A 27 -12.63 -13.06 -17.05
N ASP A 28 -12.48 -14.19 -16.36
CA ASP A 28 -12.70 -14.32 -14.91
C ASP A 28 -11.50 -13.79 -14.12
N LEU A 29 -10.28 -14.03 -14.60
CA LEU A 29 -9.06 -13.55 -13.95
C LEU A 29 -8.99 -12.01 -13.92
N ASP A 30 -9.34 -11.34 -15.02
CA ASP A 30 -9.34 -9.88 -15.08
C ASP A 30 -10.27 -9.27 -14.01
N ALA A 31 -11.44 -9.88 -13.80
CA ALA A 31 -12.39 -9.44 -12.79
C ALA A 31 -11.85 -9.65 -11.37
N VAL A 32 -11.23 -10.81 -11.14
CA VAL A 32 -10.58 -11.13 -9.87
C VAL A 32 -9.46 -10.13 -9.59
N ILE A 33 -8.52 -9.91 -10.53
CA ILE A 33 -7.42 -8.96 -10.37
C ILE A 33 -7.93 -7.54 -10.12
N ALA A 34 -9.00 -7.12 -10.81
CA ALA A 34 -9.59 -5.80 -10.59
C ALA A 34 -10.06 -5.60 -9.14
N GLU A 35 -10.64 -6.63 -8.52
CA GLU A 35 -11.02 -6.61 -7.09
C GLU A 35 -9.79 -6.46 -6.19
N TYR A 36 -8.72 -7.23 -6.44
CA TYR A 36 -7.47 -7.10 -5.68
C TYR A 36 -6.85 -5.70 -5.80
N VAL A 37 -6.86 -5.12 -7.01
CA VAL A 37 -6.34 -3.77 -7.27
C VAL A 37 -7.15 -2.73 -6.51
N GLU A 38 -8.48 -2.84 -6.47
CA GLU A 38 -9.33 -1.92 -5.71
C GLU A 38 -9.01 -1.98 -4.21
N ARG A 39 -8.86 -3.19 -3.65
CA ARG A 39 -8.50 -3.36 -2.22
C ARG A 39 -7.13 -2.79 -1.90
N VAL A 40 -6.14 -3.00 -2.77
CA VAL A 40 -4.81 -2.40 -2.65
C VAL A 40 -4.89 -0.86 -2.68
N GLN A 41 -5.65 -0.27 -3.59
CA GLN A 41 -5.84 1.19 -3.65
C GLN A 41 -6.46 1.74 -2.37
N GLN A 42 -7.42 1.04 -1.77
CA GLN A 42 -8.03 1.44 -0.50
C GLN A 42 -7.03 1.39 0.67
N LEU A 43 -6.10 0.43 0.66
CA LEU A 43 -5.04 0.31 1.67
C LEU A 43 -3.97 1.39 1.49
N GLU A 44 -3.56 1.66 0.25
CA GLU A 44 -2.62 2.75 -0.06
C GLU A 44 -3.19 4.11 0.34
N ALA A 45 -4.49 4.34 0.11
CA ALA A 45 -5.17 5.55 0.56
C ALA A 45 -5.12 5.72 2.10
N LYS A 46 -4.97 4.62 2.84
CA LYS A 46 -4.77 4.61 4.30
C LYS A 46 -3.29 4.63 4.72
N HIS A 47 -2.37 4.83 3.76
CA HIS A 47 -0.92 4.80 3.96
C HIS A 47 -0.39 3.48 4.53
N VAL A 48 -1.02 2.37 4.16
CA VAL A 48 -0.54 1.02 4.46
C VAL A 48 0.41 0.58 3.35
N ASP A 49 1.51 -0.10 3.69
CA ASP A 49 2.44 -0.66 2.72
C ASP A 49 1.85 -1.91 2.05
N THR A 50 1.61 -1.82 0.74
CA THR A 50 0.99 -2.86 -0.09
C THR A 50 1.99 -3.57 -0.99
N HIS A 51 3.29 -3.26 -0.91
CA HIS A 51 4.30 -3.74 -1.85
C HIS A 51 4.33 -5.27 -1.98
N SER A 52 4.26 -5.97 -0.84
CA SER A 52 4.26 -7.43 -0.78
C SER A 52 3.03 -8.06 -1.45
N VAL A 53 1.86 -7.42 -1.35
CA VAL A 53 0.63 -7.89 -2.00
C VAL A 53 0.72 -7.70 -3.52
N VAL A 54 1.20 -6.53 -3.97
CA VAL A 54 1.37 -6.23 -5.39
C VAL A 54 2.35 -7.20 -6.05
N GLU A 55 3.44 -7.53 -5.36
CA GLU A 55 4.42 -8.52 -5.83
C GLU A 55 3.75 -9.90 -6.00
N LYS A 56 2.94 -10.34 -5.04
CA LYS A 56 2.21 -11.62 -5.12
C LYS A 56 1.18 -11.64 -6.25
N ILE A 57 0.44 -10.56 -6.45
CA ILE A 57 -0.50 -10.45 -7.57
C ILE A 57 0.26 -10.54 -8.91
N ASN A 58 1.40 -9.85 -9.03
CA ASN A 58 2.22 -9.92 -10.22
C ASN A 58 2.79 -11.33 -10.47
N GLU A 59 3.26 -12.01 -9.43
CA GLU A 59 3.68 -13.42 -9.52
C GLU A 59 2.54 -14.34 -9.98
N ALA A 60 1.32 -14.12 -9.49
CA ALA A 60 0.15 -14.89 -9.90
C ALA A 60 -0.22 -14.65 -11.37
N VAL A 61 -0.17 -13.40 -11.84
CA VAL A 61 -0.39 -13.05 -13.26
C VAL A 61 0.64 -13.73 -14.14
N MET A 62 1.92 -13.69 -13.76
CA MET A 62 2.98 -14.37 -14.50
C MET A 62 2.77 -15.89 -14.56
N ALA A 63 2.35 -16.52 -13.47
CA ALA A 63 2.04 -17.94 -13.45
C ALA A 63 0.84 -18.28 -14.35
N TYR A 64 -0.16 -17.39 -14.39
CA TYR A 64 -1.33 -17.53 -15.26
C TYR A 64 -0.96 -17.40 -16.74
N GLU A 65 -0.13 -16.41 -17.11
CA GLU A 65 0.37 -16.24 -18.48
C GLU A 65 1.19 -17.43 -18.97
N GLN A 66 1.85 -18.15 -18.06
CA GLN A 66 2.57 -19.39 -18.34
C GLN A 66 1.66 -20.63 -18.46
N GLY A 67 0.34 -20.48 -18.21
CA GLY A 67 -0.64 -21.55 -18.22
C GLY A 67 -0.66 -22.41 -16.94
N ASP A 68 0.07 -22.00 -15.89
CA ASP A 68 0.09 -22.69 -14.59
C ASP A 68 -1.01 -22.14 -13.68
N TYR A 69 -2.25 -22.48 -14.01
CA TYR A 69 -3.44 -21.99 -13.31
C TYR A 69 -3.53 -22.44 -11.85
N ALA A 70 -3.03 -23.64 -11.54
CA ALA A 70 -3.03 -24.15 -10.17
C ALA A 70 -2.10 -23.33 -9.29
N ARG A 71 -0.90 -23.01 -9.80
CA ARG A 71 0.04 -22.14 -9.09
C ARG A 71 -0.47 -20.72 -8.98
N ALA A 72 -1.03 -20.15 -10.06
CA ALA A 72 -1.62 -18.81 -10.03
C ALA A 72 -2.71 -18.69 -8.95
N SER A 73 -3.61 -19.66 -8.87
CA SER A 73 -4.66 -19.71 -7.84
C SER A 73 -4.09 -19.82 -6.42
N SER A 74 -3.03 -20.60 -6.22
CA SER A 74 -2.37 -20.71 -4.91
C SER A 74 -1.76 -19.38 -4.48
N ILE A 75 -1.06 -18.69 -5.39
CA ILE A 75 -0.41 -17.40 -5.11
C ILE A 75 -1.47 -16.32 -4.83
N LEU A 76 -2.60 -16.31 -5.54
CA LEU A 76 -3.72 -15.41 -5.25
C LEU A 76 -4.32 -15.65 -3.86
N GLY A 77 -4.36 -16.90 -3.40
CA GLY A 77 -4.76 -17.23 -2.03
C GLY A 77 -3.80 -16.67 -0.96
N GLU A 78 -2.49 -16.68 -1.25
CA GLU A 78 -1.49 -16.02 -0.39
C GLU A 78 -1.69 -14.50 -0.37
N ALA A 79 -1.90 -13.89 -1.55
CA ALA A 79 -2.17 -12.46 -1.68
C ALA A 79 -3.43 -12.03 -0.91
N ASP A 80 -4.49 -12.84 -0.94
CA ASP A 80 -5.73 -12.59 -0.20
C ASP A 80 -5.50 -12.65 1.32
N SER A 81 -4.72 -13.63 1.78
CA SER A 81 -4.37 -13.77 3.19
C SER A 81 -3.62 -12.55 3.70
N LEU A 82 -2.65 -12.06 2.91
CA LEU A 82 -1.92 -10.83 3.21
C LEU A 82 -2.85 -9.61 3.22
N LEU A 83 -3.72 -9.47 2.21
CA LEU A 83 -4.70 -8.37 2.17
C LEU A 83 -5.58 -8.34 3.40
N MET A 84 -6.10 -9.48 3.86
CA MET A 84 -6.92 -9.53 5.07
C MET A 84 -6.15 -9.07 6.33
N GLU A 85 -4.87 -9.45 6.46
CA GLU A 85 -4.03 -9.01 7.57
C GLU A 85 -3.75 -7.50 7.52
N LEU A 86 -3.46 -6.99 6.33
CA LEU A 86 -3.25 -5.57 6.06
C LEU A 86 -4.52 -4.75 6.29
N GLU A 87 -5.69 -5.24 5.87
CA GLU A 87 -6.98 -4.61 6.12
C GLU A 87 -7.29 -4.53 7.62
N LYS A 88 -7.02 -5.62 8.36
CA LYS A 88 -7.22 -5.65 9.81
C LYS A 88 -6.29 -4.68 10.54
N SER A 89 -5.05 -4.54 10.11
CA SER A 89 -4.09 -3.60 10.70
C SER A 89 -4.25 -2.16 10.19
N SER A 90 -4.92 -1.96 9.05
CA SER A 90 -5.06 -0.65 8.38
C SER A 90 -5.73 0.41 9.26
N GLN A 91 -6.72 0.02 10.05
CA GLN A 91 -7.45 0.96 10.90
C GLN A 91 -6.55 1.53 11.99
N GLN A 92 -5.67 0.70 12.57
CA GLN A 92 -4.74 1.14 13.59
C GLN A 92 -3.62 1.99 12.98
N ALA A 93 -3.07 1.59 11.83
CA ALA A 93 -2.07 2.36 11.10
C ALA A 93 -2.58 3.77 10.72
N TYR A 94 -3.81 3.85 10.19
CA TYR A 94 -4.44 5.11 9.82
C TYR A 94 -4.62 6.06 11.01
N ILE A 95 -5.03 5.54 12.18
CA ILE A 95 -5.19 6.33 13.40
C ILE A 95 -3.84 6.90 13.85
N PHE A 96 -2.79 6.06 13.91
CA PHE A 96 -1.46 6.52 14.31
C PHE A 96 -0.89 7.58 13.36
N TYR A 97 -1.07 7.40 12.05
CA TYR A 97 -0.66 8.37 11.06
C TYR A 97 -1.39 9.71 11.25
N THR A 98 -2.71 9.67 11.41
CA THR A 98 -3.55 10.86 11.61
C THR A 98 -3.17 11.60 12.88
N ILE A 99 -2.96 10.89 14.00
CA ILE A 99 -2.52 11.49 15.26
C ILE A 99 -1.14 12.15 15.10
N SER A 100 -0.20 11.47 14.45
CA SER A 100 1.16 11.99 14.23
C SER A 100 1.16 13.27 13.40
N LYS A 101 0.32 13.32 12.36
CA LYS A 101 0.11 14.52 11.55
C LYS A 101 -0.55 15.64 12.35
N ALA A 102 -1.61 15.34 13.09
CA ALA A 102 -2.30 16.31 13.94
C ALA A 102 -1.34 16.91 14.99
N LEU A 103 -0.50 16.09 15.62
CA LEU A 103 0.49 16.52 16.59
C LEU A 103 1.55 17.41 15.94
N SER A 104 2.03 17.06 14.74
CA SER A 104 2.98 17.89 13.99
C SER A 104 2.41 19.28 13.70
N VAL A 105 1.16 19.33 13.23
CA VAL A 105 0.45 20.59 12.97
C VAL A 105 0.26 21.39 14.26
N ALA A 106 -0.12 20.73 15.36
CA ALA A 106 -0.30 21.38 16.65
C ALA A 106 1.00 22.00 17.17
N VAL A 107 2.13 21.30 17.05
CA VAL A 107 3.46 21.82 17.44
C VAL A 107 3.83 23.04 16.60
N LEU A 108 3.64 22.99 15.29
CA LEU A 108 3.90 24.14 14.41
C LEU A 108 3.00 25.33 14.74
N ALA A 109 1.71 25.09 15.01
CA ALA A 109 0.77 26.14 15.41
C ALA A 109 1.12 26.76 16.76
N LEU A 110 1.65 25.96 17.71
CA LEU A 110 2.08 26.43 19.02
C LEU A 110 3.44 27.15 19.01
N THR A 111 4.26 26.93 17.99
CA THR A 111 5.60 27.51 17.88
C THR A 111 5.62 29.04 18.06
N PRO A 112 4.82 29.85 17.34
CA PRO A 112 4.83 31.30 17.53
C PRO A 112 4.41 31.73 18.95
N LEU A 113 3.46 31.02 19.56
CA LEU A 113 2.99 31.32 20.91
C LEU A 113 4.07 31.02 21.95
N LEU A 114 4.73 29.87 21.82
CA LEU A 114 5.83 29.45 22.69
C LEU A 114 7.02 30.39 22.56
N VAL A 115 7.40 30.78 21.34
CA VAL A 115 8.47 31.76 21.10
C VAL A 115 8.11 33.09 21.75
N TYR A 116 6.89 33.59 21.57
CA TYR A 116 6.47 34.88 22.13
C TYR A 116 6.49 34.90 23.67
N ILE A 117 6.16 33.78 24.33
CA ILE A 117 6.11 33.71 25.80
C ILE A 117 7.47 33.37 26.41
N ILE A 118 8.20 32.40 25.83
CA ILE A 118 9.43 31.86 26.41
C ILE A 118 10.61 32.79 26.14
N LEU A 119 10.72 33.34 24.93
CA LEU A 119 11.89 34.09 24.51
C LEU A 119 12.11 35.37 25.36
N PRO A 120 11.09 36.19 25.70
CA PRO A 120 11.28 37.34 26.58
C PRO A 120 11.78 36.96 27.97
N ARG A 121 11.22 35.87 28.55
CA ARG A 121 11.62 35.40 29.88
C ARG A 121 13.04 34.83 29.87
N ALA A 122 13.37 34.03 28.86
CA ALA A 122 14.71 33.46 28.68
C ALA A 122 15.75 34.57 28.47
N TYR A 123 15.41 35.60 27.67
CA TYR A 123 16.25 36.76 27.44
C TYR A 123 16.58 37.49 28.75
N VAL A 124 15.55 37.84 29.54
CA VAL A 124 15.74 38.52 30.83
C VAL A 124 16.57 37.68 31.80
N TYR A 125 16.31 36.38 31.88
CA TYR A 125 17.06 35.46 32.73
C TYR A 125 18.55 35.42 32.34
N LEU A 126 18.85 35.27 31.04
CA LEU A 126 20.22 35.28 30.52
C LEU A 126 20.91 36.62 30.73
N TRP A 127 20.19 37.73 30.59
CA TRP A 127 20.70 39.07 30.87
C TRP A 127 21.12 39.19 32.33
N PHE A 128 20.23 38.88 33.29
CA PHE A 128 20.57 38.94 34.71
C PHE A 128 21.74 38.03 35.07
N LYS A 129 21.79 36.82 34.50
CA LYS A 129 22.89 35.89 34.73
C LYS A 129 24.23 36.46 34.24
N THR A 130 24.24 37.14 33.09
CA THR A 130 25.45 37.75 32.52
C THR A 130 25.87 39.03 33.25
N ARG A 131 24.90 39.88 33.66
CA ARG A 131 25.16 41.16 34.35
C ARG A 131 25.74 41.00 35.76
N ARG A 132 25.47 39.89 36.47
CA ARG A 132 26.00 39.66 37.84
C ARG A 132 27.54 39.64 37.96
N LYS A 133 28.28 39.58 36.84
CA LYS A 133 29.75 39.63 36.82
C LYS A 133 30.34 41.04 36.71
N TRP A 134 29.51 42.07 36.54
CA TRP A 134 29.98 43.45 36.42
C TRP A 134 29.97 44.09 37.81
N ILE A 135 31.00 43.81 38.61
CA ILE A 135 31.28 44.59 39.83
C ILE A 135 31.75 45.96 39.36
N VAL A 136 30.95 46.99 39.65
CA VAL A 136 31.37 48.38 39.46
C VAL A 136 32.48 48.62 40.47
N ARG A 137 33.69 48.89 39.96
CA ARG A 137 34.81 49.32 40.80
C ARG A 137 34.48 50.75 41.24
N GLU A 138 34.07 50.92 42.49
CA GLU A 138 33.94 52.23 43.11
C GLU A 138 35.34 52.88 43.21
N TYR A 139 35.44 54.14 42.79
CA TYR A 139 36.64 54.97 42.82
C TYR A 139 36.61 55.87 44.05
#